data_AF-A0A516KKQ8-F1
#
_entry.id   AF-A0A516KKQ8-F1
#
_cell.length_a   1.000
_cell.length_b   1.000
_cell.length_c   1.000
_cell.angle_alpha   90.00
_cell.angle_beta   90.00
_cell.angle_gamma   90.00
#
_symmetry.space_group_name_H-M   'P 1'
#
loop_
_entity.id
_entity.type
_entity.pdbx_description
1 polymer ?
#
loop_
_entity_poly.entity_id
_entity_poly.type
_entity_poly.pdbx_seq_one_letter_code
_entity_poly.pdbx_strand_id
1 'polypeptide(L)'
;MSNKGMDRINTAIGDFGGLLRDYRLEHHLSLQDLSEIVGYSPSYIWRIEKNKRFPELETRMKILISLWSMEDIYMYLQEIVSKESNAG
;
A
#
# COMPACT_ATOMS: atom_id res chain seq x y z
N MET A 1 -3.46 21.13 3.72
CA MET A 1 -2.82 19.85 3.35
C MET A 1 -3.28 19.50 1.94
N SER A 2 -2.36 19.20 1.03
CA SER A 2 -2.67 18.92 -0.38
C SER A 2 -3.61 17.72 -0.50
N ASN A 3 -4.64 17.82 -1.36
CA ASN A 3 -5.64 16.78 -1.63
C ASN A 3 -4.99 15.42 -2.01
N LYS A 4 -3.84 15.45 -2.70
CA LYS A 4 -3.13 14.26 -3.20
C LYS A 4 -2.65 13.30 -2.10
N GLY A 5 -2.32 13.82 -0.91
CA GLY A 5 -1.82 12.98 0.19
C GLY A 5 -2.89 12.05 0.76
N MET A 6 -4.13 12.53 0.83
CA MET A 6 -5.28 11.73 1.27
C MET A 6 -5.77 10.79 0.17
N ASP A 7 -5.64 11.18 -1.11
CA ASP A 7 -6.02 10.32 -2.23
C ASP A 7 -5.25 8.99 -2.20
N ARG A 8 -3.93 9.02 -2.05
CA ARG A 8 -3.12 7.78 -1.97
C ARG A 8 -3.47 6.92 -0.76
N ILE A 9 -3.83 7.52 0.38
CA ILE A 9 -4.22 6.79 1.59
C ILE A 9 -5.55 6.08 1.36
N ASN A 10 -6.52 6.79 0.77
CA ASN A 10 -7.81 6.23 0.41
C ASN A 10 -7.66 5.10 -0.62
N THR A 11 -6.80 5.26 -1.64
CA THR A 11 -6.47 4.19 -2.58
C THR A 11 -5.82 3.01 -1.86
N ALA A 12 -4.84 3.24 -0.99
CA ALA A 12 -4.21 2.16 -0.23
C ALA A 12 -5.23 1.36 0.58
N ILE A 13 -6.26 2.02 1.15
CA ILE A 13 -7.34 1.41 1.92
C ILE A 13 -8.31 0.62 1.02
N GLY A 14 -8.75 1.19 -0.10
CA GLY A 14 -9.77 0.61 -0.98
C GLY A 14 -9.25 -0.37 -2.04
N ASP A 15 -8.06 -0.12 -2.59
CA ASP A 15 -7.39 -0.92 -3.62
C ASP A 15 -5.87 -0.93 -3.39
N PHE A 16 -5.45 -1.74 -2.42
CA PHE A 16 -4.04 -1.90 -2.09
C PHE A 16 -3.21 -2.45 -3.27
N GLY A 17 -3.81 -3.30 -4.11
CA GLY A 17 -3.17 -3.83 -5.31
C GLY A 17 -2.90 -2.75 -6.35
N GLY A 18 -3.89 -1.90 -6.61
CA GLY A 18 -3.76 -0.72 -7.46
C GLY A 18 -2.67 0.23 -6.97
N LEU A 19 -2.68 0.55 -5.67
CA LEU A 19 -1.63 1.38 -5.05
C LEU A 19 -0.23 0.84 -5.35
N LEU A 20 0.05 -0.43 -5.05
CA LEU A 20 1.38 -1.00 -5.28
C LEU A 20 1.79 -0.95 -6.75
N ARG A 21 0.86 -1.23 -7.66
CA ARG A 21 1.11 -1.14 -9.10
C ARG A 21 1.46 0.28 -9.51
N ASP A 22 0.69 1.26 -9.05
CA ASP A 22 0.87 2.66 -9.40
C ASP A 22 2.21 3.17 -8.88
N TYR A 23 2.53 2.90 -7.60
CA TYR A 23 3.85 3.20 -7.02
C TYR A 23 4.98 2.61 -7.88
N ARG A 24 4.86 1.33 -8.25
CA ARG A 24 5.89 0.65 -9.05
C ARG A 24 6.11 1.34 -10.40
N LEU A 25 5.03 1.72 -11.07
CA LEU A 25 5.10 2.36 -12.40
C LEU A 25 5.59 3.81 -12.31
N GLU A 26 5.15 4.57 -11.31
CA GLU A 26 5.59 5.95 -11.06
C GLU A 26 7.08 6.04 -10.74
N HIS A 27 7.63 5.03 -10.07
CA HIS A 27 9.05 4.93 -9.73
C HIS A 27 9.88 4.15 -10.76
N HIS A 28 9.31 3.79 -11.92
CA HIS A 28 9.98 3.03 -13.00
C HIS A 28 10.58 1.68 -12.54
N LEU A 29 9.95 1.04 -11.57
CA LEU A 29 10.39 -0.23 -11.02
C LEU A 29 9.83 -1.41 -11.83
N SER A 30 10.65 -2.43 -12.03
CA SER A 30 10.17 -3.75 -12.43
C SER A 30 9.49 -4.45 -11.25
N LEU A 31 8.76 -5.54 -11.52
CA LEU A 31 8.22 -6.39 -10.44
C LEU A 31 9.34 -6.95 -9.56
N GLN A 32 10.50 -7.23 -10.14
CA GLN A 32 11.67 -7.71 -9.41
C GLN A 32 12.19 -6.64 -8.45
N ASP A 33 12.36 -5.39 -8.93
CA ASP A 33 12.88 -4.29 -8.10
C ASP A 33 11.97 -4.02 -6.90
N LEU A 34 10.64 -3.94 -7.13
CA LEU A 34 9.69 -3.74 -6.03
C LEU A 34 9.77 -4.91 -5.04
N SER A 35 9.86 -6.15 -5.54
CA SER A 35 9.92 -7.34 -4.71
C SER A 35 11.12 -7.34 -3.75
N GLU A 36 12.27 -6.86 -4.22
CA GLU A 36 13.50 -6.73 -3.44
C GLU A 36 13.38 -5.63 -2.37
N ILE A 37 12.77 -4.49 -2.73
CA ILE A 37 12.53 -3.37 -1.79
C ILE A 37 11.64 -3.81 -0.62
N VAL A 38 10.58 -4.57 -0.89
CA VAL A 38 9.58 -4.91 0.12
C VAL A 38 9.81 -6.28 0.78
N GLY A 39 10.80 -7.05 0.33
CA GLY A 39 11.17 -8.33 0.91
C GLY A 39 10.16 -9.47 0.68
N TYR A 40 9.45 -9.45 -0.45
CA TYR A 40 8.48 -10.49 -0.83
C TYR A 40 8.80 -11.02 -2.23
N SER A 41 8.36 -12.23 -2.57
CA SER A 41 8.60 -12.77 -3.92
C SER A 41 7.88 -11.97 -5.02
N PRO A 42 8.45 -11.85 -6.24
CA PRO A 42 7.80 -11.18 -7.37
C PRO A 42 6.41 -11.76 -7.69
N SER A 43 6.25 -13.08 -7.56
CA SER A 43 4.96 -13.75 -7.76
C SER A 43 3.91 -13.34 -6.74
N TYR A 44 4.32 -13.12 -5.48
CA TYR A 44 3.41 -12.64 -4.44
C TYR A 44 2.95 -11.20 -4.73
N ILE A 45 3.90 -10.31 -5.05
CA ILE A 45 3.60 -8.92 -5.42
C ILE A 45 2.69 -8.84 -6.64
N TRP A 46 2.97 -9.62 -7.69
CA TRP A 46 2.10 -9.69 -8.87
C TRP A 46 0.67 -10.11 -8.51
N ARG A 47 0.49 -11.09 -7.60
CA ARG A 47 -0.85 -11.51 -7.17
C ARG A 47 -1.57 -10.39 -6.40
N ILE A 48 -0.85 -9.59 -5.64
CA ILE A 48 -1.42 -8.40 -4.98
C ILE A 48 -1.85 -7.38 -6.04
N GLU A 49 -0.96 -6.98 -6.96
CA GLU A 49 -1.27 -6.00 -8.03
C GLU A 49 -2.43 -6.43 -8.95
N LYS A 50 -2.69 -7.73 -9.06
CA LYS A 50 -3.81 -8.28 -9.85
C LYS A 50 -5.06 -8.57 -9.03
N ASN A 51 -5.11 -8.15 -7.76
CA ASN A 51 -6.22 -8.43 -6.84
C ASN A 51 -6.55 -9.93 -6.77
N LYS A 52 -5.52 -10.78 -6.92
CA LYS A 52 -5.56 -12.25 -6.73
C LYS A 52 -5.14 -12.65 -5.32
N ARG A 53 -4.63 -11.71 -4.52
CA ARG A 53 -4.29 -11.87 -3.11
C ARG A 53 -4.54 -10.57 -2.38
N PHE A 54 -5.28 -10.64 -1.28
CA PHE A 54 -5.57 -9.51 -0.40
C PHE A 54 -4.75 -9.68 0.89
N PRO A 55 -3.64 -8.95 1.04
CA PRO A 55 -2.79 -9.09 2.23
C PRO A 55 -3.48 -8.50 3.46
N GLU A 56 -3.27 -9.14 4.62
CA GLU A 56 -3.72 -8.63 5.91
C GLU A 56 -3.00 -7.34 6.29
N LEU A 57 -3.54 -6.60 7.27
CA LEU A 57 -3.00 -5.30 7.70
C LEU A 57 -1.51 -5.38 8.05
N GLU A 58 -1.08 -6.40 8.79
CA GLU A 58 0.33 -6.58 9.14
C GLU A 58 1.24 -6.66 7.90
N THR A 59 0.81 -7.41 6.88
CA THR A 59 1.57 -7.54 5.62
C THR A 59 1.55 -6.22 4.84
N ARG A 60 0.42 -5.53 4.79
CA ARG A 60 0.31 -4.20 4.16
C ARG A 60 1.26 -3.21 4.83
N MET A 61 1.31 -3.21 6.17
CA MET A 61 2.21 -2.35 6.94
C MET A 61 3.68 -2.63 6.65
N LYS A 62 4.10 -3.91 6.63
CA LYS A 62 5.47 -4.28 6.28
C LYS A 62 5.88 -3.74 4.90
N ILE A 63 4.98 -3.86 3.92
CA ILE A 63 5.20 -3.32 2.58
C ILE A 63 5.27 -1.79 2.62
N LEU A 64 4.28 -1.11 3.20
CA LEU A 64 4.20 0.35 3.19
C LEU A 64 5.39 0.99 3.92
N ILE A 65 5.87 0.41 5.01
CA ILE A 65 7.03 0.91 5.76
C ILE A 65 8.30 0.96 4.87
N SER A 66 8.44 0.05 3.90
CA SER A 66 9.55 0.10 2.94
C SER A 66 9.40 1.18 1.86
N LEU A 67 8.18 1.67 1.63
CA LEU A 67 7.86 2.53 0.48
C LEU A 67 7.53 3.98 0.85
N TRP A 68 7.02 4.20 2.07
CA TRP A 68 6.38 5.44 2.48
C TRP A 68 7.11 6.13 3.62
N SER A 69 6.87 7.43 3.76
CA SER A 69 7.36 8.20 4.90
C SER A 69 6.63 7.84 6.18
N MET A 70 7.25 8.12 7.34
CA MET A 70 6.60 7.91 8.64
C MET A 70 5.29 8.69 8.77
N GLU A 71 5.22 9.90 8.21
CA GLU A 71 4.00 10.71 8.18
C GLU A 71 2.87 9.99 7.44
N ASP A 72 3.16 9.39 6.29
CA ASP A 72 2.16 8.68 5.48
C ASP A 72 1.66 7.41 6.14
N ILE A 73 2.57 6.69 6.81
CA ILE A 73 2.21 5.52 7.61
C ILE A 73 1.29 5.90 8.77
N TYR A 74 1.61 6.99 9.47
CA TYR A 74 0.79 7.48 10.56
C TYR A 74 -0.62 7.85 10.08
N MET A 75 -0.71 8.61 8.98
CA MET A 75 -2.00 9.01 8.41
C MET A 75 -2.83 7.81 7.92
N TYR A 76 -2.19 6.80 7.31
CA TYR A 76 -2.87 5.56 6.91
C TYR A 76 -3.45 4.79 8.11
N LEU A 77 -2.71 4.68 9.21
CA LEU A 77 -3.21 4.04 10.44
C LEU A 77 -4.36 4.83 11.07
N GLN A 78 -4.25 6.15 11.15
CA GLN A 78 -5.32 7.01 11.67
C GLN A 78 -6.62 6.83 10.87
N GLU A 79 -6.52 6.76 9.55
CA GLU A 79 -7.68 6.59 8.68
C GLU A 79 -8.32 5.19 8.85
N ILE A 80 -7.51 4.12 8.96
CA ILE A 80 -8.04 2.77 9.23
C ILE A 80 -8.81 2.73 10.55
N VAL A 81 -8.21 3.24 11.64
CA VAL A 81 -8.85 3.25 12.96
C VAL A 81 -10.12 4.08 12.95
N SER A 82 -10.12 5.22 12.25
CA SER A 82 -11.31 6.07 12.11
C SER A 82 -12.43 5.34 11.38
N LYS A 83 -12.14 4.60 10.30
CA LYS A 83 -13.15 3.83 9.57
C LYS A 83 -13.70 2.66 10.37
N GLU A 84 -12.87 1.95 11.13
CA GLU A 84 -13.33 0.86 12.00
C GLU A 84 -14.23 1.38 13.13
N SER A 85 -13.88 2.54 13.72
CA SER A 85 -14.67 3.16 14.79
C SER A 85 -16.04 3.66 14.32
N ASN A 86 -16.17 4.01 13.04
CA ASN A 86 -17.43 4.46 12.42
C ASN A 86 -18.27 3.31 11.84
N ALA A 87 -17.74 2.07 11.84
CA ALA A 87 -18.43 0.89 11.30
C ALA A 87 -19.18 0.08 12.38
N GLY A 88 -18.98 0.40 13.67
CA GLY A 88 -19.70 -0.16 14.81
C GLY A 88 -20.81 0.77 15.30
#